data_AF-A0A7K2MRP6-F1
#
_entry.id   AF-A0A7K2MRP6-F1
#
_cell.length_a   1.000
_cell.length_b   1.000
_cell.length_c   1.000
_cell.angle_alpha   90.00
_cell.angle_beta   90.00
_cell.angle_gamma   90.00
#
_symmetry.space_group_name_H-M   'P 1'
#
loop_
_entity.id
_entity.type
_entity.pdbx_description
1 polymer ?
#
loop_
_entity_poly.entity_id
_entity_poly.type
_entity_poly.pdbx_seq_one_letter_code
_entity_poly.pdbx_strand_id
1 'polypeptide(L)'
;MGRRTKTLTTLGVCFALASTLAVETLPAAADDAPAAAASRVPPVSPTPQSLSRAGDDVPVTDRVLVVADRDTDAAARTRLVRELKAHGAHRVDVVAPGNVPPASAGLLTVRLGPATRTDIARTLGDTTVPDHAEGYALRVLGAGRDKRIALGGTDAAGQFYAVQTLRQLFVRAGDERWKVAGV
;
A
#
# COMPACT_ATOMS: atom_id res chain seq x y z
N MET A 1 22.57 -75.57 47.15
CA MET A 1 23.06 -74.17 47.15
C MET A 1 21.89 -73.27 47.54
N GLY A 2 21.73 -72.66 48.71
CA GLY A 2 22.59 -72.48 49.88
C GLY A 2 22.70 -70.99 50.23
N ARG A 3 22.02 -70.58 51.32
CA ARG A 3 22.03 -69.29 52.07
C ARG A 3 20.96 -68.27 51.67
N ARG A 4 20.02 -67.87 52.56
CA ARG A 4 20.05 -67.32 53.95
C ARG A 4 20.24 -65.79 54.00
N THR A 5 19.12 -65.12 54.32
CA THR A 5 18.90 -64.16 55.43
C THR A 5 19.73 -62.87 55.51
N LYS A 6 19.07 -61.69 55.52
CA LYS A 6 18.74 -60.86 56.71
C LYS A 6 18.40 -59.40 56.33
N THR A 7 17.37 -58.89 56.99
CA THR A 7 16.99 -57.49 57.22
C THR A 7 18.11 -56.69 57.88
N LEU A 8 18.21 -55.37 57.61
CA LEU A 8 18.45 -54.34 58.63
C LEU A 8 18.42 -52.90 58.07
N THR A 9 17.65 -52.08 58.77
CA THR A 9 17.55 -50.62 58.80
C THR A 9 18.84 -49.97 59.30
N THR A 10 19.16 -48.73 58.89
CA THR A 10 19.41 -47.55 59.78
C THR A 10 20.13 -46.40 59.06
N LEU A 11 19.65 -45.20 59.40
CA LEU A 11 20.10 -43.83 59.19
C LEU A 11 21.61 -43.58 58.95
N GLY A 12 21.88 -42.51 58.19
CA GLY A 12 22.87 -41.54 58.65
C GLY A 12 23.50 -40.62 57.59
N VAL A 13 23.40 -39.32 57.89
CA VAL A 13 24.43 -38.28 57.69
C VAL A 13 24.14 -37.21 56.63
N CYS A 14 23.97 -36.01 57.19
CA CYS A 14 23.94 -34.69 56.59
C CYS A 14 25.16 -34.38 55.71
N PHE A 15 24.92 -33.77 54.55
CA PHE A 15 25.85 -32.80 53.98
C PHE A 15 25.06 -31.59 53.49
N ALA A 16 25.14 -30.50 54.24
CA ALA A 16 24.64 -29.20 53.85
C ALA A 16 25.65 -28.57 52.87
N LEU A 17 25.24 -28.39 51.62
CA LEU A 17 25.92 -27.49 50.67
C LEU A 17 25.01 -26.31 50.38
N ALA A 18 25.32 -25.18 51.03
CA ALA A 18 24.76 -23.88 50.74
C ALA A 18 25.19 -23.46 49.33
N SER A 19 24.24 -23.35 48.41
CA SER A 19 24.46 -22.76 47.09
C SER A 19 23.95 -21.32 47.11
N THR A 20 24.88 -20.38 47.01
CA THR A 20 24.60 -18.95 46.81
C THR A 20 24.00 -18.75 45.42
N LEU A 21 22.71 -18.47 45.32
CA LEU A 21 22.07 -18.01 44.10
C LEU A 21 22.40 -16.53 43.90
N ALA A 22 23.36 -16.25 43.02
CA ALA A 22 23.53 -14.92 42.44
C ALA A 22 22.34 -14.68 41.49
N VAL A 23 21.42 -13.80 41.88
CA VAL A 23 20.33 -13.32 41.03
C VAL A 23 20.91 -12.19 40.18
N GLU A 24 21.35 -12.53 38.98
CA GLU A 24 21.68 -11.53 37.96
C GLU A 24 20.37 -10.94 37.42
N THR A 25 20.09 -9.70 37.81
CA THR A 25 19.00 -8.90 37.27
C THR A 25 19.29 -8.56 35.81
N LEU A 26 18.60 -9.22 34.87
CA LEU A 26 18.65 -8.81 33.47
C LEU A 26 18.08 -7.39 33.32
N PRO A 27 18.73 -6.50 32.57
CA PRO A 27 18.17 -5.21 32.24
C PRO A 27 16.91 -5.41 31.39
N ALA A 28 15.82 -4.76 31.81
CA ALA A 28 14.58 -4.67 31.06
C ALA A 28 14.87 -4.11 29.66
N ALA A 29 14.53 -4.87 28.64
CA ALA A 29 14.46 -4.37 27.27
C ALA A 29 13.47 -3.21 27.28
N ALA A 30 13.96 -2.00 26.98
CA ALA A 30 13.10 -0.87 26.69
C ALA A 30 12.26 -1.26 25.46
N ASP A 31 10.94 -1.35 25.64
CA ASP A 31 9.98 -1.33 24.55
C ASP A 31 10.20 -0.04 23.76
N ASP A 32 10.97 -0.14 22.68
CA ASP A 32 11.02 0.88 21.65
C ASP A 32 9.61 0.99 21.09
N ALA A 33 8.91 2.07 21.45
CA ALA A 33 7.60 2.39 20.92
C ALA A 33 7.65 2.28 19.38
N PRO A 34 6.64 1.69 18.71
CA PRO A 34 6.70 1.51 17.27
C PRO A 34 6.76 2.88 16.61
N ALA A 35 7.95 3.26 16.14
CA ALA A 35 8.11 4.29 15.14
C ALA A 35 7.17 3.90 14.00
N ALA A 36 6.16 4.74 13.73
CA ALA A 36 5.17 4.48 12.69
C ALA A 36 5.91 4.10 11.41
N ALA A 37 5.84 2.82 11.05
CA ALA A 37 6.59 2.28 9.93
C ALA A 37 6.17 3.07 8.69
N ALA A 38 7.07 3.91 8.17
CA ALA A 38 6.86 4.59 6.91
C ALA A 38 6.45 3.51 5.90
N SER A 39 5.21 3.59 5.42
CA SER A 39 4.61 2.51 4.65
C SER A 39 5.41 2.35 3.35
N ARG A 40 6.12 1.23 3.20
CA ARG A 40 6.92 0.96 2.00
C ARG A 40 6.01 0.87 0.79
N VAL A 41 6.49 1.35 -0.37
CA VAL A 41 5.78 1.19 -1.64
C VAL A 41 5.69 -0.32 -1.96
N PRO A 42 4.51 -0.84 -2.34
CA PRO A 42 4.36 -2.24 -2.72
C PRO A 42 5.25 -2.63 -3.91
N PRO A 43 5.72 -3.88 -3.98
CA PRO A 43 6.42 -4.37 -5.17
C PRO A 43 5.47 -4.39 -6.37
N VAL A 44 5.96 -3.97 -7.53
CA VAL A 44 5.23 -3.94 -8.80
C VAL A 44 5.94 -4.85 -9.81
N SER A 45 5.18 -5.67 -10.52
CA SER A 45 5.67 -6.54 -11.58
C SER A 45 4.84 -6.37 -12.89
N PRO A 46 5.49 -6.27 -14.07
CA PRO A 46 6.93 -6.05 -14.26
C PRO A 46 7.43 -4.80 -13.55
N THR A 47 8.72 -4.77 -13.17
CA THR A 47 9.31 -3.63 -12.47
C THR A 47 9.25 -2.38 -13.35
N PRO A 48 8.65 -1.27 -12.90
CA PRO A 48 8.64 -0.01 -13.64
C PRO A 48 10.07 0.53 -13.84
N GLN A 49 10.27 1.34 -14.87
CA GLN A 49 11.56 2.00 -15.12
C GLN A 49 11.98 2.91 -13.95
N SER A 50 11.01 3.54 -13.30
CA SER A 50 11.20 4.28 -12.06
C SER A 50 9.95 4.16 -11.18
N LEU A 51 10.17 4.07 -9.87
CA LEU A 51 9.11 4.06 -8.86
C LEU A 51 9.69 4.62 -7.56
N SER A 52 9.14 5.72 -7.08
CA SER A 52 9.57 6.38 -5.84
C SER A 52 8.36 6.72 -5.00
N ARG A 53 8.53 6.80 -3.68
CA ARG A 53 7.49 7.28 -2.77
C ARG A 53 7.22 8.77 -3.04
N ALA A 54 5.95 9.16 -3.17
CA ALA A 54 5.54 10.56 -3.24
C ALA A 54 4.36 10.82 -2.28
N GLY A 55 4.67 11.32 -1.08
CA GLY A 55 3.66 11.71 -0.10
C GLY A 55 2.90 10.55 0.54
N ASP A 56 1.71 10.86 1.07
CA ASP A 56 0.88 9.93 1.84
C ASP A 56 0.07 9.00 0.94
N ASP A 57 -0.26 7.83 1.49
CA ASP A 57 -1.20 6.91 0.84
C ASP A 57 -2.59 7.54 0.75
N VAL A 58 -3.24 7.37 -0.40
CA VAL A 58 -4.54 7.97 -0.69
C VAL A 58 -5.65 6.97 -0.38
N PRO A 59 -6.58 7.26 0.55
CA PRO A 59 -7.71 6.36 0.80
C PRO A 59 -8.62 6.28 -0.41
N VAL A 60 -9.06 5.06 -0.73
CA VAL A 60 -10.13 4.84 -1.70
C VAL A 60 -11.43 5.25 -1.01
N THR A 61 -12.05 6.30 -1.53
CA THR A 61 -13.32 6.80 -0.99
C THR A 61 -14.49 5.95 -1.48
N ASP A 62 -15.56 5.90 -0.70
CA ASP A 62 -16.81 5.20 -1.05
C ASP A 62 -17.35 5.60 -2.43
N ARG A 63 -17.24 6.91 -2.73
CA ARG A 63 -17.50 7.50 -4.03
C ARG A 63 -16.21 8.01 -4.64
N VAL A 64 -15.89 7.62 -5.87
CA VAL A 64 -14.69 8.05 -6.61
C VAL A 64 -15.11 8.77 -7.88
N LEU A 65 -14.38 9.81 -8.25
CA LEU A 65 -14.51 10.46 -9.56
C LEU A 65 -13.41 9.99 -10.49
N VAL A 66 -13.79 9.55 -11.68
CA VAL A 66 -12.89 9.27 -12.80
C VAL A 66 -13.06 10.37 -13.83
N VAL A 67 -11.98 11.10 -14.11
CA VAL A 67 -11.97 12.14 -15.15
C VAL A 67 -11.38 11.54 -16.42
N ALA A 68 -12.24 11.35 -17.42
CA ALA A 68 -11.93 10.74 -18.70
C ALA A 68 -12.78 11.37 -19.81
N ASP A 69 -12.27 11.39 -21.03
CA ASP A 69 -12.97 11.92 -22.20
C ASP A 69 -12.95 10.89 -23.34
N ARG A 70 -13.23 11.36 -24.57
CA ARG A 70 -13.25 10.52 -25.78
C ARG A 70 -11.86 10.02 -26.20
N ASP A 71 -10.80 10.68 -25.76
CA ASP A 71 -9.41 10.35 -26.10
C ASP A 71 -8.80 9.40 -25.06
N THR A 72 -9.55 9.10 -23.99
CA THR A 72 -9.24 8.04 -23.03
C THR A 72 -9.54 6.66 -23.63
N ASP A 73 -8.58 5.74 -23.52
CA ASP A 73 -8.77 4.34 -23.92
C ASP A 73 -9.91 3.69 -23.13
N ALA A 74 -10.86 3.08 -23.86
CA ALA A 74 -12.07 2.53 -23.28
C ALA A 74 -11.81 1.28 -22.41
N ALA A 75 -10.80 0.47 -22.76
CA ALA A 75 -10.44 -0.72 -22.00
C ALA A 75 -9.74 -0.35 -20.69
N ALA A 76 -8.83 0.61 -20.72
CA ALA A 76 -8.17 1.20 -19.56
C ALA A 76 -9.20 1.81 -18.61
N ARG A 77 -10.14 2.61 -19.12
CA ARG A 77 -11.22 3.20 -18.31
C ARG A 77 -12.08 2.12 -17.64
N THR A 78 -12.48 1.11 -18.40
CA THR A 78 -13.30 0.00 -17.89
C THR A 78 -12.56 -0.78 -16.80
N ARG A 79 -11.28 -1.07 -17.01
CA ARG A 79 -10.43 -1.71 -16.01
C ARG A 79 -10.31 -0.85 -14.75
N LEU A 80 -10.04 0.44 -14.89
CA LEU A 80 -9.89 1.36 -13.76
C LEU A 80 -11.15 1.38 -12.89
N VAL A 81 -12.33 1.51 -13.51
CA VAL A 81 -13.61 1.48 -12.78
C VAL A 81 -13.78 0.16 -12.03
N ARG A 82 -13.42 -0.96 -12.65
CA ARG A 82 -13.47 -2.29 -12.00
C ARG A 82 -12.53 -2.38 -10.81
N GLU A 83 -11.28 -1.92 -10.95
CA GLU A 83 -10.33 -1.93 -9.85
C GLU A 83 -10.80 -1.06 -8.69
N LEU A 84 -11.26 0.17 -8.95
CA LEU A 84 -11.75 1.05 -7.89
C LEU A 84 -12.91 0.40 -7.11
N LYS A 85 -13.86 -0.23 -7.82
CA LYS A 85 -14.97 -0.97 -7.18
C LYS A 85 -14.50 -2.16 -6.36
N ALA A 86 -13.56 -2.95 -6.89
CA ALA A 86 -12.97 -4.08 -6.17
C ALA A 86 -12.23 -3.65 -4.88
N HIS A 87 -11.81 -2.38 -4.81
CA HIS A 87 -11.09 -1.79 -3.69
C HIS A 87 -11.94 -0.80 -2.88
N GLY A 88 -13.26 -1.00 -2.83
CA GLY A 88 -14.15 -0.32 -1.88
C GLY A 88 -14.84 0.95 -2.38
N ALA A 89 -14.67 1.33 -3.64
CA ALA A 89 -15.49 2.38 -4.24
C ALA A 89 -16.86 1.82 -4.67
N HIS A 90 -17.90 1.98 -3.85
CA HIS A 90 -19.26 1.55 -4.20
C HIS A 90 -19.84 2.35 -5.38
N ARG A 91 -19.47 3.62 -5.48
CA ARG A 91 -19.87 4.50 -6.59
C ARG A 91 -18.66 5.07 -7.32
N VAL A 92 -18.68 4.97 -8.65
CA VAL A 92 -17.66 5.58 -9.51
C VAL A 92 -18.37 6.43 -10.56
N ASP A 93 -18.16 7.75 -10.50
CA ASP A 93 -18.70 8.69 -11.48
C ASP A 93 -17.64 9.03 -12.52
N VAL A 94 -17.95 8.81 -13.80
CA VAL A 94 -17.09 9.23 -14.90
C VAL A 94 -17.54 10.58 -15.40
N VAL A 95 -16.64 11.56 -15.42
CA VAL A 95 -16.90 12.93 -15.88
C VAL A 95 -15.84 13.37 -16.88
N ALA A 96 -16.22 14.26 -17.79
CA ALA A 96 -15.26 14.88 -18.70
C ALA A 96 -14.35 15.89 -17.96
N PRO A 97 -13.14 16.16 -18.47
CA PRO A 97 -12.32 17.28 -18.00
C PRO A 97 -13.12 18.59 -18.01
N GLY A 98 -12.94 19.43 -16.98
CA GLY A 98 -13.69 20.67 -16.80
C GLY A 98 -15.08 20.49 -16.14
N ASN A 99 -15.61 19.27 -16.09
CA ASN A 99 -16.92 18.95 -15.51
C ASN A 99 -16.82 18.28 -14.13
N VAL A 100 -15.73 18.50 -13.40
CA VAL A 100 -15.58 18.00 -12.02
C VAL A 100 -16.46 18.83 -11.09
N PRO A 101 -17.50 18.25 -10.44
CA PRO A 101 -18.41 19.02 -9.60
C PRO A 101 -17.69 19.61 -8.37
N PRO A 102 -17.97 20.85 -7.96
CA PRO A 102 -17.40 21.46 -6.75
C PRO A 102 -17.67 20.65 -5.47
N ALA A 103 -18.83 19.98 -5.41
CA ALA A 103 -19.24 19.10 -4.31
C ALA A 103 -18.38 17.82 -4.18
N SER A 104 -17.36 17.64 -5.03
CA SER A 104 -16.47 16.47 -5.01
C SER A 104 -15.24 16.67 -4.12
N ALA A 105 -15.17 17.79 -3.40
CA ALA A 105 -14.09 18.07 -2.44
C ALA A 105 -13.96 16.93 -1.41
N GLY A 106 -12.75 16.42 -1.23
CA GLY A 106 -12.46 15.30 -0.32
C GLY A 106 -12.72 13.91 -0.90
N LEU A 107 -13.32 13.78 -2.09
CA LEU A 107 -13.40 12.52 -2.82
C LEU A 107 -12.07 12.21 -3.52
N LEU A 108 -11.76 10.92 -3.67
CA LEU A 108 -10.70 10.49 -4.57
C LEU A 108 -11.07 10.87 -6.00
N THR A 109 -10.18 11.60 -6.68
CA THR A 109 -10.28 11.91 -8.10
C THR A 109 -9.14 11.26 -8.87
N VAL A 110 -9.48 10.40 -9.83
CA VAL A 110 -8.53 9.71 -10.72
C VAL A 110 -8.66 10.26 -12.13
N ARG A 111 -7.57 10.78 -12.71
CA ARG A 111 -7.53 11.27 -14.09
C ARG A 111 -6.87 10.22 -14.97
N LEU A 112 -7.53 9.81 -16.04
CA LEU A 112 -7.02 8.82 -17.00
C LEU A 112 -7.14 9.35 -18.42
N GLY A 113 -6.09 9.21 -19.22
CA GLY A 113 -6.06 9.69 -20.60
C GLY A 113 -4.64 9.86 -21.15
N PRO A 114 -4.50 10.55 -22.30
CA PRO A 114 -3.19 10.92 -22.84
C PRO A 114 -2.40 11.74 -21.82
N ALA A 115 -1.12 11.43 -21.64
CA ALA A 115 -0.25 12.15 -20.71
C ALA A 115 -0.10 13.65 -21.03
N THR A 116 -0.32 14.01 -22.29
CA THR A 116 -0.32 15.40 -22.78
C THR A 116 -1.59 16.18 -22.42
N ARG A 117 -2.64 15.52 -21.91
CA ARG A 117 -3.87 16.20 -21.49
C ARG A 117 -3.58 17.10 -20.30
N THR A 118 -3.97 18.37 -20.38
CA THR A 118 -3.51 19.43 -19.45
C THR A 118 -3.80 19.12 -17.97
N ASP A 119 -4.93 18.50 -17.64
CA ASP A 119 -5.27 18.14 -16.26
C ASP A 119 -4.43 16.97 -15.72
N ILE A 120 -4.05 16.03 -16.59
CA ILE A 120 -3.14 14.93 -16.29
C ILE A 120 -1.72 15.45 -16.13
N ALA A 121 -1.20 16.18 -17.11
CA ALA A 121 0.15 16.75 -17.07
C ALA A 121 0.37 17.61 -15.80
N ARG A 122 -0.61 18.46 -15.45
CA ARG A 122 -0.57 19.25 -14.21
C ARG A 122 -0.50 18.38 -12.95
N THR A 123 -1.21 17.26 -12.95
CA THR A 123 -1.26 16.36 -11.78
C THR A 123 -0.01 15.47 -11.71
N LEU A 124 0.57 15.08 -12.84
CA LEU A 124 1.87 14.40 -12.92
C LEU A 124 3.00 15.30 -12.42
N GLY A 125 2.92 16.61 -12.68
CA GLY A 125 3.94 17.56 -12.24
C GLY A 125 5.30 17.17 -12.83
N ASP A 126 6.30 16.98 -11.96
CA ASP A 126 7.66 16.62 -12.37
C ASP A 126 7.85 15.12 -12.67
N THR A 127 6.79 14.31 -12.63
CA THR A 127 6.89 12.90 -13.02
C THR A 127 7.12 12.80 -14.52
N THR A 128 8.31 12.32 -14.91
CA THR A 128 8.69 12.14 -16.32
C THR A 128 7.76 11.17 -17.03
N VAL A 129 7.24 11.60 -18.18
CA VAL A 129 6.50 10.75 -19.11
C VAL A 129 7.48 10.21 -20.14
N PRO A 130 7.57 8.89 -20.35
CA PRO A 130 8.43 8.34 -21.39
C PRO A 130 8.02 8.80 -22.79
N ASP A 131 8.94 8.84 -23.74
CA ASP A 131 8.74 9.34 -25.11
C ASP A 131 8.57 8.22 -26.16
N HIS A 132 8.32 6.98 -25.72
CA HIS A 132 8.12 5.81 -26.56
C HIS A 132 6.70 5.25 -26.50
N ALA A 133 6.37 4.41 -27.47
CA ALA A 133 5.10 3.68 -27.51
C ALA A 133 4.92 2.82 -26.25
N GLU A 134 3.67 2.64 -25.82
CA GLU A 134 3.28 1.94 -24.59
C GLU A 134 3.79 2.57 -23.29
N GLY A 135 4.53 3.68 -23.39
CA GLY A 135 5.02 4.45 -22.26
C GLY A 135 3.89 5.03 -21.41
N TYR A 136 4.13 5.08 -20.11
CA TYR A 136 3.17 5.66 -19.18
C TYR A 136 3.84 6.31 -17.98
N ALA A 137 3.11 7.22 -17.36
CA ALA A 137 3.44 7.82 -16.08
C ALA A 137 2.20 7.80 -15.19
N LEU A 138 2.43 7.67 -13.89
CA LEU A 138 1.38 7.83 -12.90
C LEU A 138 1.91 8.58 -11.68
N ARG A 139 0.99 9.20 -10.95
CA ARG A 139 1.29 9.85 -9.68
C ARG A 139 0.11 9.71 -8.74
N VAL A 140 0.39 9.40 -7.48
CA VAL A 140 -0.59 9.25 -6.41
C VAL A 140 -0.25 10.27 -5.32
N LEU A 141 -1.07 11.31 -5.19
CA LEU A 141 -0.86 12.39 -4.22
C LEU A 141 -1.99 12.43 -3.19
N GLY A 142 -1.63 12.15 -1.95
CA GLY A 142 -2.46 12.41 -0.77
C GLY A 142 -1.93 13.61 0.01
N ALA A 143 -2.73 14.68 0.10
CA ALA A 143 -2.43 15.81 0.97
C ALA A 143 -3.73 16.39 1.55
N GLY A 144 -4.02 16.09 2.82
CA GLY A 144 -5.23 16.56 3.49
C GLY A 144 -6.53 16.14 2.75
N ARG A 145 -7.25 17.11 2.20
CA ARG A 145 -8.48 16.88 1.41
C ARG A 145 -8.22 16.64 -0.08
N ASP A 146 -7.01 16.87 -0.56
CA ASP A 146 -6.62 16.61 -1.93
C ASP A 146 -6.18 15.15 -2.08
N LYS A 147 -7.05 14.38 -2.74
CA LYS A 147 -6.86 12.94 -3.03
C LYS A 147 -6.87 12.78 -4.54
N ARG A 148 -5.69 12.79 -5.16
CA ARG A 148 -5.57 12.85 -6.61
C ARG A 148 -4.66 11.76 -7.14
N ILE A 149 -5.11 11.11 -8.20
CA ILE A 149 -4.31 10.15 -8.98
C ILE A 149 -4.32 10.61 -10.43
N ALA A 150 -3.17 10.59 -11.09
CA ALA A 150 -3.06 10.74 -12.53
C ALA A 150 -2.48 9.48 -13.15
N LEU A 151 -3.08 9.05 -14.26
CA LEU A 151 -2.67 7.92 -15.09
C LEU A 151 -2.56 8.44 -16.53
N GLY A 152 -1.34 8.73 -16.97
CA GLY A 152 -1.06 9.25 -18.31
C GLY A 152 -0.35 8.21 -19.17
N GLY A 153 -0.91 7.88 -20.32
CA GLY A 153 -0.23 7.06 -21.34
C GLY A 153 0.26 7.90 -22.52
N THR A 154 1.32 7.48 -23.19
CA THR A 154 1.72 8.03 -24.49
C THR A 154 0.76 7.62 -25.60
N ASP A 155 0.12 6.47 -25.44
CA ASP A 155 -0.92 5.92 -26.31
C ASP A 155 -1.98 5.13 -25.49
N ALA A 156 -2.87 4.43 -26.19
CA ALA A 156 -3.91 3.61 -25.56
C ALA A 156 -3.36 2.45 -24.71
N ALA A 157 -2.27 1.81 -25.15
CA ALA A 157 -1.63 0.73 -24.42
C ALA A 157 -0.95 1.25 -23.14
N GLY A 158 -0.26 2.39 -23.23
CA GLY A 158 0.32 3.08 -22.08
C GLY A 158 -0.74 3.44 -21.03
N GLN A 159 -1.92 3.92 -21.46
CA GLN A 159 -3.04 4.17 -20.54
C GLN A 159 -3.49 2.89 -19.83
N PHE A 160 -3.55 1.77 -20.54
CA PHE A 160 -3.90 0.47 -19.96
C PHE A 160 -2.83 -0.02 -18.96
N TYR A 161 -1.55 0.10 -19.30
CA TYR A 161 -0.45 -0.29 -18.42
C TYR A 161 -0.38 0.59 -17.17
N ALA A 162 -0.66 1.89 -17.26
CA ALA A 162 -0.80 2.76 -16.09
C ALA A 162 -1.84 2.22 -15.08
N VAL A 163 -2.98 1.72 -15.57
CA VAL A 163 -4.02 1.10 -14.73
C VAL A 163 -3.56 -0.24 -14.16
N GLN A 164 -2.82 -1.05 -14.92
CA GLN A 164 -2.28 -2.32 -14.41
C GLN A 164 -1.23 -2.10 -13.31
N THR A 165 -0.44 -1.04 -13.41
CA THR A 165 0.49 -0.63 -12.35
C THR A 165 -0.27 -0.11 -11.14
N LEU A 166 -1.27 0.76 -11.33
CA LEU A 166 -2.12 1.24 -10.24
C LEU A 166 -2.74 0.09 -9.43
N ARG A 167 -3.20 -0.98 -10.10
CA ARG A 167 -3.76 -2.17 -9.43
C ARG A 167 -2.83 -2.76 -8.38
N GLN A 168 -1.53 -2.67 -8.59
CA GLN A 168 -0.52 -3.24 -7.68
C GLN A 168 -0.17 -2.30 -6.52
N LEU A 169 -0.63 -1.05 -6.60
CA LEU A 169 -0.41 -0.04 -5.57
C LEU A 169 -1.55 0.03 -4.54
N PHE A 170 -2.61 -0.77 -4.69
CA PHE A 170 -3.63 -0.88 -3.66
C PHE A 170 -3.10 -1.62 -2.42
N VAL A 171 -3.26 -1.02 -1.25
CA VAL A 171 -2.83 -1.55 0.04
C VAL A 171 -3.98 -1.53 1.05
N ARG A 172 -3.98 -2.51 1.96
CA ARG A 172 -4.94 -2.56 3.07
C ARG A 172 -4.55 -1.58 4.16
N ALA A 173 -5.55 -0.92 4.75
CA ALA A 173 -5.38 0.08 5.80
C ALA A 173 -6.21 -0.24 7.07
N GLY A 174 -6.35 -1.54 7.38
CA GLY A 174 -7.23 -2.09 8.42
C GLY A 174 -8.34 -2.95 7.81
N ASP A 175 -9.28 -3.38 8.66
CA ASP A 175 -10.12 -4.57 8.43
C ASP A 175 -10.85 -4.58 7.07
N GLU A 176 -11.27 -3.42 6.55
CA GLU A 176 -11.98 -3.36 5.26
C GLU A 176 -11.66 -2.13 4.41
N ARG A 177 -10.64 -1.35 4.79
CA ARG A 177 -10.30 -0.11 4.07
C ARG A 177 -9.12 -0.29 3.14
N TRP A 178 -9.25 0.27 1.95
CA TRP A 178 -8.19 0.32 0.96
C TRP A 178 -7.61 1.72 0.82
N LYS A 179 -6.31 1.76 0.56
CA LYS A 179 -5.59 2.94 0.10
C LYS A 179 -4.82 2.61 -1.17
N VAL A 180 -4.36 3.64 -1.86
CA VAL A 180 -3.38 3.55 -2.94
C VAL A 180 -2.07 4.13 -2.41
N ALA A 181 -0.97 3.40 -2.59
CA ALA A 181 0.35 3.83 -2.17
C ALA A 181 0.76 5.14 -2.87
N GLY A 182 1.24 6.12 -2.10
CA GLY A 182 1.69 7.42 -2.61
C GLY A 182 3.02 7.30 -3.37
N VAL A 183 2.99 7.55 -4.68
CA VAL A 183 4.13 7.40 -5.61
C VAL A 183 4.17 8.49 -6.67
#